data_AF-A0A7W1LZQ8-F1
#
_entry.id   AF-A0A7W1LZQ8-F1
#
_cell.length_a   1.000
_cell.length_b   1.000
_cell.length_c   1.000
_cell.angle_alpha   90.00
_cell.angle_beta   90.00
_cell.angle_gamma   90.00
#
_symmetry.space_group_name_H-M   'P 1'
#
loop_
_entity.id
_entity.type
_entity.pdbx_description
1 polymer ?
#
loop_
_entity_poly.entity_id
_entity_poly.type
_entity_poly.pdbx_seq_one_letter_code
_entity_poly.pdbx_strand_id
1 'polypeptide(L)'
;MDENTHLNMPTDEGMIDSPDFFWRYLNHSCQPNGYINTAELAFCPLRKISKGEECTFNYLTTEYEMAAPFDCLCGAAKCFGFIRGYKHLSREGREELSALAAAHPTP
;
A
#
# COMPACT_ATOMS: atom_id res chain seq x y z
N MET A 1 -5.91 9.73 -20.62
CA MET A 1 -6.29 10.60 -19.49
C MET A 1 -7.40 9.85 -18.79
N ASP A 2 -7.26 9.18 -17.66
CA ASP A 2 -6.25 9.16 -16.57
C ASP A 2 -6.26 7.78 -15.86
N GLU A 3 -5.55 6.79 -16.41
CA GLU A 3 -5.57 5.39 -15.92
C GLU A 3 -4.66 5.10 -14.69
N ASN A 4 -4.25 6.10 -13.93
CA ASN A 4 -3.04 5.99 -13.10
C ASN A 4 -3.21 6.14 -11.58
N THR A 5 -4.39 5.81 -11.03
CA THR A 5 -4.62 6.05 -9.60
C THR A 5 -4.89 4.81 -8.76
N HIS A 6 -5.25 3.67 -9.33
CA HIS A 6 -5.50 2.44 -8.55
C HIS A 6 -5.14 1.20 -9.37
N LEU A 7 -4.79 0.11 -8.70
CA LEU A 7 -4.83 -1.23 -9.29
C LEU A 7 -6.28 -1.53 -9.70
N ASN A 8 -6.64 -1.20 -10.94
CA ASN A 8 -7.94 -1.55 -11.52
C ASN A 8 -7.92 -3.04 -11.89
N MET A 9 -8.33 -3.85 -10.92
CA MET A 9 -8.67 -5.27 -11.09
C MET A 9 -10.10 -5.38 -11.64
N PRO A 10 -10.45 -6.47 -12.35
CA PRO A 10 -11.52 -6.49 -13.35
C PRO A 10 -12.90 -6.02 -12.83
N THR A 11 -13.57 -5.26 -13.70
CA THR A 11 -14.69 -4.35 -13.45
C THR A 11 -16.08 -5.00 -13.35
N ASP A 12 -16.18 -6.30 -13.09
CA ASP A 12 -17.50 -6.88 -12.85
C ASP A 12 -17.96 -6.49 -11.45
N GLU A 13 -18.93 -5.57 -11.37
CA GLU A 13 -19.46 -4.96 -10.14
C GLU A 13 -19.92 -5.99 -9.08
N GLY A 14 -20.03 -7.27 -9.42
CA GLY A 14 -20.30 -8.38 -8.49
C GLY A 14 -19.07 -9.02 -7.82
N MET A 15 -17.86 -8.61 -8.18
CA MET A 15 -16.60 -9.22 -7.72
C MET A 15 -15.95 -8.48 -6.55
N ILE A 16 -16.40 -7.26 -6.23
CA ILE A 16 -15.86 -6.46 -5.12
C ILE A 16 -15.89 -7.28 -3.83
N ASP A 17 -16.99 -7.94 -3.49
CA ASP A 17 -17.08 -8.78 -2.29
C ASP A 17 -16.68 -10.25 -2.50
N SER A 18 -16.01 -10.56 -3.63
CA SER A 18 -15.44 -11.89 -3.79
C SER A 18 -14.35 -12.11 -2.75
N PRO A 19 -14.35 -13.28 -2.07
CA PRO A 19 -13.27 -13.66 -1.17
C PRO A 19 -11.90 -13.67 -1.89
N ASP A 20 -11.86 -13.69 -3.21
CA ASP A 20 -10.62 -13.72 -3.99
C ASP A 20 -9.79 -12.41 -3.91
N PHE A 21 -10.35 -11.31 -3.37
CA PHE A 21 -9.66 -10.02 -3.22
C PHE A 21 -9.24 -9.72 -1.78
N PHE A 22 -8.51 -10.65 -1.15
CA PHE A 22 -8.04 -10.54 0.23
C PHE A 22 -7.18 -9.29 0.50
N TRP A 23 -6.51 -8.75 -0.52
CA TRP A 23 -5.64 -7.58 -0.39
C TRP A 23 -6.38 -6.32 0.08
N ARG A 24 -7.69 -6.22 -0.16
CA ARG A 24 -8.53 -5.08 0.27
C ARG A 24 -8.65 -4.96 1.79
N TYR A 25 -8.41 -6.06 2.50
CA TYR A 25 -8.48 -6.12 3.96
C TYR A 25 -7.12 -5.93 4.63
N LEU A 26 -6.05 -5.76 3.85
CA LEU A 26 -4.71 -5.52 4.40
C LEU A 26 -4.63 -4.09 4.91
N ASN A 27 -4.33 -3.93 6.19
CA ASN A 27 -4.20 -2.61 6.80
C ASN A 27 -2.84 -1.96 6.53
N HIS A 28 -2.82 -0.64 6.72
CA HIS A 28 -1.61 0.15 6.63
C HIS A 28 -0.70 -0.02 7.86
N SER A 29 0.59 -0.23 7.62
CA SER A 29 1.65 0.04 8.59
C SER A 29 2.81 0.80 7.94
N CYS A 30 3.37 1.77 8.64
CA CYS A 30 4.60 2.46 8.21
C CYS A 30 5.83 1.55 8.30
N GLN A 31 5.79 0.53 9.16
CA GLN A 31 6.78 -0.53 9.24
C GLN A 31 6.09 -1.89 9.03
N PRO A 32 5.73 -2.23 7.78
CA PRO A 32 4.93 -3.39 7.49
C PRO A 32 5.71 -4.70 7.58
N ASN A 33 5.00 -5.82 7.56
CA ASN A 33 5.60 -7.16 7.46
C ASN A 33 5.56 -7.75 6.03
N GLY A 34 4.93 -7.05 5.09
CA GLY A 34 4.99 -7.36 3.66
C GLY A 34 4.82 -6.13 2.77
N TYR A 35 4.83 -6.37 1.46
CA TYR A 35 4.58 -5.37 0.43
C TYR A 35 3.72 -5.97 -0.69
N ILE A 36 3.15 -5.11 -1.53
CA ILE A 36 2.40 -5.53 -2.71
C ILE A 36 3.32 -5.47 -3.93
N ASN A 37 3.59 -6.62 -4.54
CA ASN A 37 4.24 -6.70 -5.84
C ASN A 37 3.19 -6.46 -6.93
N THR A 38 3.17 -5.26 -7.49
CA THR A 38 2.19 -4.87 -8.52
C THR A 38 2.42 -5.56 -9.87
N ALA A 39 3.63 -6.06 -10.13
CA ALA A 39 3.92 -6.81 -11.36
C ALA A 39 3.36 -8.24 -11.31
N GLU A 40 3.34 -8.85 -10.13
CA GLU A 40 2.83 -10.21 -9.90
C GLU A 40 1.43 -10.25 -9.29
N LEU A 41 0.86 -9.07 -8.98
CA LEU A 41 -0.43 -8.91 -8.30
C LEU A 41 -0.51 -9.71 -6.99
N ALA A 42 0.58 -9.71 -6.22
CA ALA A 42 0.74 -10.58 -5.06
C ALA A 42 1.23 -9.81 -3.81
N PHE A 43 0.86 -10.31 -2.64
CA PHE A 43 1.45 -9.89 -1.36
C PHE A 43 2.71 -10.70 -1.08
N CYS A 44 3.83 -10.02 -0.85
CA CYS A 44 5.13 -10.63 -0.61
C CYS A 44 5.61 -10.31 0.82
N PRO A 45 5.96 -11.31 1.64
CA PRO A 45 6.43 -11.08 3.00
C PRO A 45 7.86 -10.53 3.02
N LEU A 46 8.11 -9.51 3.86
CA LEU A 46 9.45 -8.95 4.12
C LEU A 46 10.24 -9.76 5.16
N ARG A 47 9.51 -10.54 5.97
CA ARG A 47 10.04 -11.45 6.98
C ARG A 47 9.06 -12.59 7.20
N LYS A 48 9.45 -13.58 7.99
CA LYS A 48 8.50 -14.60 8.46
C LYS A 48 7.35 -13.94 9.24
N ILE A 49 6.12 -14.26 8.86
CA ILE A 49 4.87 -13.81 9.51
C ILE A 49 4.35 -14.97 10.36
N SER A 50 4.06 -14.70 11.63
CA SER A 50 3.57 -15.72 12.55
C SER A 50 2.07 -15.99 12.36
N LYS A 51 1.60 -17.18 12.71
CA LYS A 51 0.16 -17.49 12.67
C LYS A 51 -0.59 -16.54 13.60
N GLY A 52 -1.60 -15.85 13.08
CA GLY A 52 -2.41 -14.88 13.82
C GLY A 52 -1.80 -13.48 13.87
N GLU A 53 -0.62 -13.26 13.28
CA GLU A 53 -0.08 -11.93 13.08
C GLU A 53 -0.80 -11.24 11.91
N GLU A 54 -1.14 -9.96 12.08
CA GLU A 54 -1.80 -9.18 11.04
C GLU A 54 -0.86 -8.91 9.86
N CYS A 55 -1.29 -9.20 8.64
CA CYS A 55 -0.58 -8.81 7.42
C CYS A 55 -0.82 -7.34 7.11
N THR A 56 0.25 -6.56 7.02
CA THR A 56 0.19 -5.11 6.74
C THR A 56 1.16 -4.73 5.63
N PHE A 57 0.85 -3.65 4.92
CA PHE A 57 1.74 -3.03 3.93
C PHE A 57 1.71 -1.50 4.05
N ASN A 58 2.64 -0.82 3.41
CA ASN A 58 2.66 0.64 3.43
C ASN A 58 1.86 1.19 2.24
N TYR A 59 0.70 1.81 2.46
CA TYR A 59 -0.16 2.31 1.37
C TYR A 59 0.54 3.35 0.50
N LEU A 60 1.53 4.06 1.06
CA LEU A 60 2.33 5.02 0.31
C LEU A 60 3.19 4.35 -0.76
N THR A 61 3.32 3.02 -0.78
CA THR A 61 4.07 2.29 -1.83
C THR A 61 3.20 1.90 -3.02
N THR A 62 1.87 2.03 -2.94
CA THR A 62 0.95 1.67 -4.05
C THR A 62 0.07 2.84 -4.45
N GLU A 63 -0.35 3.66 -3.49
CA GLU A 63 -1.24 4.79 -3.73
C GLU A 63 -0.43 6.08 -3.96
N TYR A 64 -0.48 6.59 -5.20
CA TYR A 64 0.16 7.86 -5.52
C TYR A 64 -0.54 9.04 -4.82
N GLU A 65 -1.86 9.02 -4.77
CA GLU A 65 -2.73 9.99 -4.11
C GLU A 65 -3.89 9.23 -3.46
N MET A 66 -4.07 9.41 -2.15
CA MET A 66 -5.13 8.70 -1.41
C MET A 66 -6.49 9.32 -1.70
N ALA A 67 -7.46 8.50 -2.13
CA ALA A 67 -8.85 8.94 -2.27
C ALA A 67 -9.46 9.42 -0.93
N ALA A 68 -9.08 8.76 0.17
CA ALA A 68 -9.47 9.13 1.52
C ALA A 68 -8.22 9.12 2.45
N PRO A 69 -7.57 10.28 2.64
CA PRO A 69 -6.47 10.41 3.59
C PRO A 69 -6.90 10.19 5.05
N PHE A 70 -5.99 9.72 5.91
CA PHE A 70 -6.29 9.41 7.31
C PHE A 70 -5.08 9.59 8.25
N ASP A 71 -5.36 9.76 9.55
CA ASP A 71 -4.35 9.73 10.61
C ASP A 71 -3.92 8.29 10.92
N CYS A 72 -2.63 8.02 10.80
CA CYS A 72 -2.05 6.71 10.98
C CYS A 72 -1.92 6.34 12.45
N LEU A 73 -2.46 5.17 12.81
CA LEU A 73 -2.40 4.62 14.16
C LEU A 73 -1.57 3.33 14.24
N CYS A 74 -0.66 3.09 13.28
CA CYS A 74 0.08 1.82 13.17
C CYS A 74 1.09 1.56 14.32
N GLY A 75 1.45 2.58 15.11
CA GLY A 75 2.37 2.44 16.24
C GLY A 75 3.84 2.22 15.87
N ALA A 76 4.23 2.32 14.60
CA ALA A 76 5.62 2.19 14.17
C ALA A 76 6.48 3.35 14.69
N ALA A 77 7.74 3.06 15.05
CA ALA A 77 8.67 4.06 15.56
C ALA A 77 8.95 5.19 14.54
N LYS A 78 8.95 4.84 13.25
CA LYS A 78 9.05 5.77 12.12
C LYS A 78 7.70 5.88 11.40
N CYS A 79 6.70 6.41 12.09
CA CYS A 79 5.38 6.62 11.50
C CYS A 79 5.36 7.88 10.62
N PHE A 80 4.71 7.82 9.47
CA PHE A 80 4.50 8.97 8.58
C PHE A 80 3.41 9.94 9.09
N GLY A 81 2.67 9.57 10.15
CA GLY A 81 1.66 10.41 10.79
C GLY A 81 0.37 10.48 9.98
N PHE A 82 0.35 11.25 8.89
CA PHE A 82 -0.84 11.44 8.06
C PHE A 82 -0.66 10.83 6.66
N ILE A 83 -1.47 9.83 6.33
CA ILE A 83 -1.35 9.05 5.10
C ILE A 83 -2.23 9.69 4.03
N ARG A 84 -1.59 10.29 3.03
CA ARG A 84 -2.28 10.99 1.92
C ARG A 84 -1.77 10.64 0.52
N GLY A 85 -0.88 9.66 0.42
CA GLY A 85 -0.33 9.17 -0.86
C GLY A 85 1.12 9.57 -1.12
N TYR A 86 1.79 8.81 -1.98
CA TYR A 86 3.23 8.92 -2.30
C TYR A 86 3.64 10.33 -2.76
N LYS A 87 2.78 11.01 -3.52
CA LYS A 87 2.98 12.38 -4.04
C LYS A 87 3.41 13.37 -2.95
N HIS A 88 2.92 13.19 -1.73
CA HIS A 88 3.15 14.12 -0.62
C HIS A 88 4.32 13.79 0.28
N LEU A 89 5.06 12.71 -0.01
CA LEU A 89 6.26 12.35 0.73
C LEU A 89 7.38 13.37 0.51
N SER A 90 8.16 13.62 1.56
CA SER A 90 9.45 14.29 1.45
C SER A 90 10.41 13.45 0.61
N ARG A 91 11.52 14.06 0.16
CA ARG A 91 12.57 13.33 -0.55
C ARG A 91 13.07 12.13 0.26
N GLU A 92 13.33 12.34 1.56
CA GLU A 92 13.76 11.29 2.48
C GLU A 92 12.73 10.16 2.60
N GLY A 93 11.44 10.49 2.68
CA GLY A 93 10.38 9.48 2.72
C GLY A 93 10.28 8.67 1.43
N ARG A 94 10.52 9.29 0.26
CA ARG A 94 10.58 8.57 -1.02
C ARG A 94 11.79 7.66 -1.12
N GLU A 95 12.94 8.11 -0.63
CA GLU A 95 14.16 7.30 -0.57
C GLU A 95 13.96 6.08 0.33
N GLU A 96 13.35 6.25 1.52
CA GLU A 96 13.08 5.15 2.46
C GLU A 96 12.13 4.09 1.88
N LEU A 97 11.18 4.50 1.04
CA LEU A 97 10.21 3.58 0.42
C LEU A 97 10.60 3.10 -0.98
N SER A 98 11.70 3.60 -1.55
CA SER A 98 12.09 3.35 -2.95
C SER A 98 12.22 1.87 -3.32
N ALA A 99 12.63 1.02 -2.37
CA ALA A 99 12.78 -0.42 -2.59
C ALA A 99 11.45 -1.19 -2.64
N LEU A 100 10.39 -0.63 -2.06
CA LEU A 100 9.07 -1.28 -1.92
C LEU A 100 7.98 -0.55 -2.73
N ALA A 101 8.24 0.68 -3.16
CA ALA A 101 7.35 1.49 -3.95
C ALA A 101 7.13 0.87 -5.33
N ALA A 102 5.87 0.77 -5.72
CA ALA A 102 5.49 0.53 -7.10
C ALA A 102 6.01 1.66 -7.98
N ALA A 103 6.12 1.40 -9.29
CA ALA A 103 6.47 2.44 -10.24
C ALA A 103 5.39 3.54 -10.21
N HIS A 104 5.71 4.66 -9.58
CA HIS A 104 4.87 5.86 -9.59
C HIS A 104 5.31 6.78 -10.73
N PRO A 105 4.38 7.53 -11.34
CA PRO A 105 4.76 8.59 -12.27
C PRO A 105 5.66 9.60 -11.53
N THR A 106 6.86 9.82 -12.05
CA THR A 106 7.68 10.95 -11.63
C THR A 106 6.99 12.24 -12.08
N PRO A 107 6.91 13.28 -11.21
CA PRO A 107 6.33 14.56 -11.59
C PRO A 107 7.09 15.23 -12.74
#